data_AF-A0A3C0R3E8-F1
#
_entry.id   AF-A0A3C0R3E8-F1
#
_cell.length_a   1.000
_cell.length_b   1.000
_cell.length_c   1.000
_cell.angle_alpha   90.00
_cell.angle_beta   90.00
_cell.angle_gamma   90.00
#
_symmetry.space_group_name_H-M   'P 1'
#
loop_
_entity.id
_entity.type
_entity.pdbx_description
1 polymer ?
#
loop_
_entity_poly.entity_id
_entity_poly.type
_entity_poly.pdbx_seq_one_letter_code
_entity_poly.pdbx_strand_id
1 'polypeptide(L)'
;MALPTRKRVNPVYTKPERAFTLVEVMVATMLAAIFFASIFELNALCLRYIDASKESLAALQSVQDRAEVLRNLAFTDLTTTSFVRDNVMPANYTPDKTPTLFSKKATEVVKIKQYPTANGVTQFRRLPNGTVTTDSVATNLALAQLVEVDVSLSWTMTLGGRARSEQTSSIVSNGTKK
;
A
#
# COMPACT_ATOMS: atom_id res chain seq x y z
N MET A 1 -88.17 -20.54 42.93
CA MET A 1 -87.46 -20.12 41.70
C MET A 1 -86.00 -19.86 42.09
N ALA A 2 -85.06 -20.55 41.43
CA ALA A 2 -83.71 -20.82 41.93
C ALA A 2 -82.82 -19.56 42.08
N LEU A 3 -82.01 -19.50 43.14
CA LEU A 3 -80.96 -18.49 43.33
C LEU A 3 -79.85 -18.66 42.28
N PRO A 4 -79.33 -17.57 41.67
CA PRO A 4 -78.22 -17.65 40.74
C PRO A 4 -76.92 -18.03 41.47
N THR A 5 -76.27 -19.10 41.03
CA THR A 5 -74.96 -19.55 41.51
C THR A 5 -73.87 -18.57 41.05
N ARG A 6 -73.23 -17.91 42.02
CA ARG A 6 -72.14 -16.96 41.79
C ARG A 6 -70.90 -17.74 41.30
N LYS A 7 -70.55 -17.61 40.01
CA LYS A 7 -69.27 -18.11 39.46
C LYS A 7 -68.11 -17.50 40.24
N ARG A 8 -67.32 -18.31 40.94
CA ARG A 8 -66.05 -17.87 41.55
C ARG A 8 -65.02 -17.73 40.44
N VAL A 9 -64.61 -16.50 40.15
CA VAL A 9 -63.42 -16.22 39.34
C VAL A 9 -62.22 -16.33 40.29
N ASN A 10 -61.33 -17.29 40.04
CA ASN A 10 -60.07 -17.37 40.77
C ASN A 10 -59.15 -16.24 40.26
N PRO A 11 -58.58 -15.40 41.15
CA PRO A 11 -57.62 -14.40 40.72
C PRO A 11 -56.36 -15.11 40.21
N VAL A 12 -55.98 -14.82 38.97
CA VAL A 12 -54.66 -15.19 38.45
C VAL A 12 -53.64 -14.32 39.18
N TYR A 13 -52.90 -14.90 40.13
CA TYR A 13 -51.78 -14.23 40.78
C TYR A 13 -50.64 -14.12 39.77
N THR A 14 -50.54 -12.98 39.08
CA THR A 14 -49.33 -12.63 38.35
C THR A 14 -48.28 -12.22 39.38
N LYS A 15 -47.11 -12.87 39.35
CA LYS A 15 -45.98 -12.44 40.18
C LYS A 15 -45.62 -10.99 39.78
N PRO A 16 -45.41 -10.06 40.73
CA PRO A 16 -44.90 -8.75 40.37
C PRO A 16 -43.51 -8.91 39.75
N GLU A 17 -43.37 -8.50 38.50
CA GLU A 17 -42.06 -8.36 37.86
C GLU A 17 -41.24 -7.37 38.67
N ARG A 18 -40.07 -7.80 39.14
CA ARG A 18 -39.14 -6.90 39.84
C ARG A 18 -38.47 -6.00 38.81
N ALA A 19 -38.52 -4.70 39.03
CA ALA A 19 -37.73 -3.73 38.29
C ALA A 19 -36.23 -3.94 38.55
N PHE A 20 -35.38 -3.57 37.59
CA PHE A 20 -33.92 -3.65 37.73
C PHE A 20 -33.43 -2.71 38.85
N THR A 21 -32.46 -3.18 39.61
CA THR A 21 -31.76 -2.36 40.61
C THR A 21 -30.85 -1.35 39.92
N LEU A 22 -30.58 -0.22 40.57
CA LEU A 22 -29.71 0.82 40.03
C LEU A 22 -28.30 0.28 39.70
N VAL A 23 -27.78 -0.63 40.53
CA VAL A 23 -26.48 -1.27 40.30
C VAL A 23 -26.49 -2.13 39.05
N GLU A 24 -27.55 -2.91 38.79
CA GLU A 24 -27.68 -3.72 37.56
C GLU A 24 -27.67 -2.83 36.30
N VAL A 25 -28.38 -1.70 36.34
CA VAL A 25 -28.41 -0.75 35.21
C VAL A 25 -27.05 -0.09 34.99
N MET A 26 -26.33 0.27 36.05
CA MET A 26 -24.98 0.85 35.92
C MET A 26 -23.97 -0.16 35.33
N VAL A 27 -24.02 -1.42 35.77
CA VAL A 27 -23.16 -2.47 35.21
C VAL A 27 -23.52 -2.74 33.75
N ALA A 28 -24.82 -2.85 33.42
CA ALA A 28 -25.28 -3.09 32.06
C ALA A 28 -24.86 -1.95 31.11
N THR A 29 -25.00 -0.69 31.54
CA THR A 29 -24.60 0.47 30.73
C THR A 29 -23.08 0.57 30.57
N MET A 30 -22.30 0.22 31.59
CA MET A 30 -20.83 0.15 31.47
C MET A 30 -20.39 -0.92 30.46
N LEU A 31 -20.97 -2.12 30.52
CA LEU A 31 -20.67 -3.20 29.56
C LEU A 31 -21.08 -2.80 28.14
N ALA A 32 -22.25 -2.17 27.98
CA ALA A 32 -22.70 -1.67 26.68
C ALA A 32 -21.75 -0.59 26.13
N ALA A 33 -21.27 0.33 26.98
CA ALA A 33 -20.32 1.37 26.56
C ALA A 33 -18.98 0.78 26.09
N ILE A 34 -18.42 -0.18 26.83
CA ILE A 34 -17.18 -0.88 26.44
C ILE A 34 -17.39 -1.66 25.14
N PHE A 35 -18.55 -2.30 24.99
CA PHE A 35 -18.90 -3.02 23.77
C PHE A 35 -18.93 -2.09 22.55
N PHE A 36 -19.64 -0.95 22.63
CA PHE A 36 -19.65 0.01 21.52
C PHE A 36 -18.27 0.63 21.27
N ALA A 37 -17.52 0.97 22.31
CA ALA A 37 -16.16 1.50 22.18
C ALA A 37 -15.24 0.53 21.42
N SER A 38 -15.27 -0.76 21.78
CA SER A 38 -14.45 -1.78 21.11
C SER A 38 -14.82 -1.98 19.64
N ILE A 39 -16.11 -1.91 19.28
CA ILE A 39 -16.55 -1.95 17.87
C ILE A 39 -15.99 -0.77 17.09
N PHE A 40 -16.07 0.45 17.62
CA PHE A 40 -15.55 1.63 16.92
C PHE A 40 -14.03 1.59 16.77
N GLU A 41 -13.32 1.14 17.81
CA GLU A 41 -11.87 1.00 17.76
C GLU A 41 -11.44 -0.06 16.74
N LEU A 42 -12.11 -1.22 16.70
CA LEU A 42 -11.83 -2.26 15.72
C LEU A 42 -12.08 -1.77 14.28
N ASN A 43 -13.16 -1.03 14.05
CA ASN A 43 -13.47 -0.44 12.76
C ASN A 43 -12.41 0.59 12.34
N ALA A 44 -11.98 1.46 13.27
CA ALA A 44 -10.92 2.44 13.02
C ALA A 44 -9.58 1.75 12.70
N LEU A 45 -9.26 0.66 13.40
CA LEU A 45 -8.06 -0.13 13.17
C LEU A 45 -8.09 -0.79 11.78
N CYS A 46 -9.22 -1.39 11.40
CA CYS A 46 -9.41 -2.01 10.08
C CYS A 46 -9.14 -1.01 8.94
N LEU A 47 -9.70 0.21 9.02
CA LEU A 47 -9.47 1.25 8.02
C LEU A 47 -7.99 1.64 7.90
N ARG A 48 -7.28 1.75 9.03
CA ARG A 48 -5.82 2.03 9.02
C ARG A 48 -5.02 0.91 8.37
N TYR A 49 -5.41 -0.35 8.58
CA TYR A 49 -4.79 -1.49 7.90
C TYR A 49 -5.06 -1.50 6.40
N ILE A 50 -6.25 -1.12 5.98
CA ILE A 50 -6.60 -0.97 4.55
C ILE A 50 -5.68 0.07 3.90
N ASP A 51 -5.42 1.20 4.55
CA ASP A 51 -4.54 2.23 4.00
C ASP A 51 -3.08 1.75 3.89
N ALA A 52 -2.57 1.04 4.90
CA ALA A 52 -1.25 0.40 4.83
C ALA A 52 -1.17 -0.65 3.69
N SER A 53 -2.26 -1.37 3.45
CA SER A 53 -2.36 -2.37 2.37
C SER A 53 -2.38 -1.71 1.00
N LYS A 54 -3.11 -0.60 0.84
CA LYS A 54 -3.10 0.21 -0.39
C LYS A 54 -1.70 0.76 -0.70
N GLU A 55 -0.96 1.21 0.31
CA GLU A 55 0.43 1.64 0.13
C GLU A 55 1.31 0.51 -0.39
N SER A 56 1.17 -0.70 0.15
CA SER A 56 1.91 -1.88 -0.31
C SER A 56 1.57 -2.26 -1.76
N LEU A 57 0.28 -2.24 -2.12
CA LEU A 57 -0.16 -2.53 -3.49
C LEU A 57 0.30 -1.47 -4.48
N ALA A 58 0.25 -0.19 -4.10
CA ALA A 58 0.74 0.90 -4.92
C ALA A 58 2.27 0.81 -5.14
N ALA A 59 3.02 0.37 -4.13
CA ALA A 59 4.45 0.09 -4.26
C ALA A 59 4.73 -1.02 -5.26
N LEU A 60 4.03 -2.16 -5.12
CA LEU A 60 4.16 -3.30 -6.03
C LEU A 60 3.83 -2.89 -7.46
N GLN A 61 2.69 -2.25 -7.68
CA GLN A 61 2.29 -1.78 -9.01
C GLN A 61 3.33 -0.82 -9.57
N SER A 62 3.83 0.14 -8.78
CA SER A 62 4.80 1.11 -9.28
C SER A 62 6.15 0.47 -9.64
N VAL A 63 6.61 -0.56 -8.90
CA VAL A 63 7.81 -1.33 -9.28
C VAL A 63 7.56 -2.08 -10.59
N GLN A 64 6.40 -2.73 -10.72
CA GLN A 64 6.06 -3.53 -11.91
C GLN A 64 5.89 -2.65 -13.15
N ASP A 65 5.16 -1.54 -13.06
CA ASP A 65 4.98 -0.59 -14.16
C ASP A 65 6.34 -0.08 -14.65
N ARG A 66 7.25 0.28 -13.73
CA ARG A 66 8.60 0.73 -14.08
C ARG A 66 9.42 -0.37 -14.74
N ALA A 67 9.38 -1.57 -14.19
CA ALA A 67 10.09 -2.71 -14.73
C ALA A 67 9.56 -3.08 -16.12
N GLU A 68 8.25 -3.00 -16.35
CA GLU A 68 7.64 -3.24 -17.65
C GLU A 68 8.08 -2.19 -18.68
N VAL A 69 8.07 -0.90 -18.31
CA VAL A 69 8.57 0.17 -19.19
C VAL A 69 10.03 -0.10 -19.57
N LEU A 70 10.91 -0.36 -18.59
CA LEU A 70 12.33 -0.62 -18.84
C LEU A 70 12.55 -1.89 -19.68
N ARG A 71 11.79 -2.95 -19.39
CA ARG A 71 11.81 -4.20 -20.17
C ARG A 71 11.33 -3.98 -21.60
N ASN A 72 10.46 -3.00 -21.86
CA ASN A 72 9.92 -2.70 -23.19
C ASN A 72 10.81 -1.74 -24.03
N LEU A 73 11.79 -1.04 -23.45
CA LEU A 73 12.71 -0.16 -24.18
C LEU A 73 13.66 -0.87 -25.14
N ALA A 74 14.02 -0.22 -26.25
CA ALA A 74 15.13 -0.67 -27.08
C ALA A 74 16.43 -0.74 -26.26
N PHE A 75 17.32 -1.68 -26.58
CA PHE A 75 18.53 -1.88 -25.81
C PHE A 75 19.46 -0.65 -25.83
N THR A 76 19.51 0.06 -26.96
CA THR A 76 20.23 1.33 -27.11
C THR A 76 19.70 2.41 -26.17
N ASP A 77 18.38 2.47 -25.98
CA ASP A 77 17.73 3.45 -25.12
C ASP A 77 17.91 3.08 -23.64
N LEU A 78 17.82 1.79 -23.31
CA LEU A 78 18.03 1.27 -21.96
C LEU A 78 19.46 1.52 -21.45
N THR A 79 20.45 1.46 -22.35
CA THR A 79 21.86 1.69 -22.02
C THR A 79 22.28 3.17 -22.09
N THR A 80 21.40 4.04 -22.59
CA THR A 80 21.64 5.49 -22.68
C THR A 80 21.13 6.19 -21.43
N THR A 81 22.05 6.69 -20.61
CA THR A 81 21.74 7.30 -19.31
C THR A 81 20.76 8.47 -19.40
N SER A 82 20.95 9.38 -20.36
CA SER A 82 20.07 10.54 -20.56
C SER A 82 18.66 10.10 -20.97
N PHE A 83 18.54 9.08 -21.83
CA PHE A 83 17.25 8.59 -22.27
C PHE A 83 16.43 8.03 -21.11
N VAL A 84 17.03 7.15 -20.29
CA VAL A 84 16.35 6.58 -19.13
C VAL A 84 15.97 7.68 -18.14
N ARG A 85 16.87 8.62 -17.85
CA ARG A 85 16.57 9.73 -16.94
C ARG A 85 15.43 10.62 -17.47
N ASP A 86 15.48 11.04 -18.73
CA ASP A 86 14.62 12.11 -19.22
C ASP A 86 13.26 11.59 -19.73
N ASN A 87 13.20 10.37 -20.27
CA ASN A 87 11.97 9.80 -20.84
C ASN A 87 11.31 8.75 -19.96
N VAL A 88 12.10 7.92 -19.27
CA VAL A 88 11.57 6.85 -18.42
C VAL A 88 11.32 7.38 -17.02
N MET A 89 12.27 8.13 -16.48
CA MET A 89 12.22 8.68 -15.14
C MET A 89 12.21 10.23 -15.15
N PRO A 90 11.30 10.91 -15.86
CA PRO A 90 11.32 12.37 -15.95
C PRO A 90 11.24 13.04 -14.56
N ALA A 91 11.99 14.13 -14.38
CA ALA A 91 11.89 14.97 -13.19
C ALA A 91 10.61 15.82 -13.24
N ASN A 92 9.98 16.05 -12.08
CA ASN A 92 8.80 16.91 -11.92
C ASN A 92 7.67 16.60 -12.92
N TYR A 93 6.92 15.54 -12.66
CA TYR A 93 5.68 15.26 -13.39
C TYR A 93 4.78 16.50 -13.46
N THR A 94 4.42 16.92 -14.67
CA THR A 94 3.40 17.94 -14.90
C THR A 94 1.99 17.37 -14.64
N PRO A 95 1.00 18.23 -14.31
CA PRO A 95 -0.33 17.81 -13.85
C PRO A 95 -1.11 16.85 -14.77
N ASP A 96 -0.74 16.76 -16.06
CA ASP A 96 -1.42 15.94 -17.06
C ASP A 96 -0.94 14.48 -17.09
N LYS A 97 0.17 14.19 -16.41
CA LYS A 97 0.62 12.82 -16.11
C LYS A 97 0.80 12.72 -14.61
N THR A 98 -0.31 12.71 -13.88
CA THR A 98 -0.33 12.74 -12.43
C THR A 98 0.60 11.66 -11.87
N PRO A 99 1.66 12.02 -11.14
CA PRO A 99 2.42 11.04 -10.40
C PRO A 99 1.42 10.35 -9.46
N THR A 100 1.36 9.02 -9.45
CA THR A 100 0.47 8.31 -8.52
C THR A 100 0.75 8.85 -7.12
N LEU A 101 -0.29 9.11 -6.31
CA LEU A 101 -0.13 9.75 -4.99
C LEU A 101 0.94 9.07 -4.12
N PHE A 102 1.18 7.78 -4.35
CA PHE A 102 2.22 6.98 -3.71
C PHE A 102 3.66 7.43 -4.04
N SER A 103 3.94 7.85 -5.27
CA SER A 103 5.29 8.31 -5.67
C SER A 103 5.73 9.59 -4.92
N LYS A 104 4.79 10.36 -4.37
CA LYS A 104 5.10 11.50 -3.47
C LYS A 104 5.52 11.08 -2.06
N LYS A 105 5.48 9.79 -1.75
CA LYS A 105 5.84 9.21 -0.45
C LYS A 105 7.03 8.27 -0.55
N ALA A 106 7.33 7.77 -1.74
CA ALA A 106 8.33 6.75 -1.97
C ALA A 106 9.59 7.32 -2.65
N THR A 107 10.73 6.73 -2.32
CA THR A 107 11.99 6.92 -3.05
C THR A 107 12.16 5.75 -4.00
N GLU A 108 12.23 6.04 -5.30
CA GLU A 108 12.45 5.05 -6.37
C GLU A 108 13.94 5.07 -6.73
N VAL A 109 14.56 3.89 -6.83
CA VAL A 109 15.94 3.73 -7.29
C VAL A 109 15.97 2.68 -8.39
N VAL A 110 16.48 3.08 -9.56
CA VAL A 110 16.70 2.20 -10.71
C VAL A 110 18.19 2.03 -10.92
N LYS A 111 18.66 0.78 -10.99
CA LYS A 111 20.06 0.45 -11.25
C LYS A 111 20.16 -0.39 -12.51
N ILE A 112 21.13 -0.08 -13.33
CA ILE A 112 21.44 -0.82 -14.56
C ILE A 112 22.93 -1.13 -14.54
N LYS A 113 23.26 -2.41 -14.68
CA LYS A 113 24.65 -2.89 -14.70
C LYS A 113 24.81 -3.99 -15.73
N GLN A 114 26.04 -4.17 -16.22
CA GLN A 114 26.34 -5.27 -17.14
C GLN A 114 26.16 -6.62 -16.42
N TYR A 115 25.65 -7.62 -17.14
CA TYR A 115 25.51 -8.99 -16.65
C TYR A 115 26.34 -9.95 -17.53
N PRO A 116 27.02 -10.97 -16.97
CA PRO A 116 27.03 -11.35 -15.55
C PRO A 116 28.05 -10.59 -14.69
N THR A 117 29.04 -9.94 -15.31
CA THR A 117 30.08 -9.19 -14.58
C THR A 117 29.82 -7.70 -14.74
N ALA A 118 29.50 -7.04 -13.63
CA ALA A 118 29.26 -5.60 -13.62
C ALA A 118 30.57 -4.83 -13.81
N ASN A 119 30.56 -3.82 -14.69
CA ASN A 119 31.62 -2.83 -14.84
C ASN A 119 31.08 -1.43 -14.49
N GLY A 120 30.89 -1.22 -13.19
CA GLY A 120 30.15 -0.07 -12.66
C GLY A 120 28.63 -0.25 -12.69
N VAL A 121 27.92 0.74 -12.15
CA VAL A 121 26.46 0.76 -12.06
C VAL A 121 25.97 2.12 -12.53
N THR A 122 25.02 2.13 -13.45
CA THR A 122 24.23 3.34 -13.73
C THR A 122 23.06 3.36 -12.76
N GLN A 123 23.02 4.35 -11.87
CA GLN A 123 22.00 4.46 -10.83
C GLN A 123 21.24 5.77 -10.97
N PHE A 124 19.92 5.67 -10.99
CA PHE A 124 18.99 6.78 -10.92
C PHE A 124 18.23 6.72 -9.61
N ARG A 125 17.98 7.88 -9.00
CA ARG A 125 17.19 7.99 -7.79
C ARG A 125 16.17 9.10 -7.95
N ARG A 126 14.91 8.77 -7.70
CA ARG A 126 13.81 9.72 -7.59
C ARG A 126 13.43 9.87 -6.12
N LEU A 127 13.44 11.10 -5.65
CA LEU A 127 12.97 11.44 -4.32
C LEU A 127 11.45 11.70 -4.30
N PRO A 128 10.81 11.63 -3.12
CA PRO A 128 9.37 11.88 -2.98
C PRO A 128 8.93 13.27 -3.46
N ASN A 129 9.84 14.25 -3.51
CA ASN A 129 9.59 15.57 -4.06
C ASN A 129 9.57 15.61 -5.61
N GLY A 130 9.75 14.47 -6.28
CA GLY A 130 9.77 14.35 -7.74
C GLY A 130 11.12 14.67 -8.40
N THR A 131 12.13 15.06 -7.62
CA THR A 131 13.49 15.29 -8.12
C THR A 131 14.15 13.97 -8.50
N VAL A 132 14.83 13.96 -9.64
CA VAL A 132 15.55 12.78 -10.14
C VAL A 132 17.03 13.11 -10.27
N THR A 133 17.88 12.28 -9.66
CA THR A 133 19.34 12.39 -9.72
C THR A 133 19.93 11.17 -10.41
N THR A 134 21.02 11.39 -11.15
CA THR A 134 21.91 10.32 -11.61
C THR A 134 23.02 10.20 -10.58
N ASP A 135 22.98 9.15 -9.76
CA ASP A 135 23.95 8.97 -8.66
C ASP A 135 25.28 8.38 -9.18
N SER A 136 25.23 7.55 -10.21
CA SER A 136 26.41 6.95 -10.85
C SER A 136 26.12 6.54 -12.30
N VAL A 137 27.17 6.38 -13.10
CA VAL A 137 27.09 5.93 -14.50
C VAL A 137 28.12 4.82 -14.72
N ALA A 138 27.68 3.67 -15.21
CA ALA A 138 28.55 2.56 -15.60
C ALA A 138 29.25 2.86 -16.91
N THR A 139 30.50 2.39 -17.06
CA THR A 139 31.22 2.47 -18.33
C THR A 139 30.80 1.34 -19.27
N ASN A 140 30.78 1.60 -20.57
CA ASN A 140 30.61 0.58 -21.61
C ASN A 140 29.28 -0.21 -21.56
N LEU A 141 28.24 0.32 -20.90
CA LEU A 141 26.93 -0.35 -20.80
C LEU A 141 26.35 -0.74 -22.17
N ALA A 142 26.54 0.12 -23.17
CA ALA A 142 26.10 -0.10 -24.56
C ALA A 142 26.79 -1.28 -25.27
N LEU A 143 27.98 -1.70 -24.81
CA LEU A 143 28.71 -2.86 -25.36
C LEU A 143 28.24 -4.19 -24.74
N ALA A 144 27.40 -4.15 -23.71
CA ALA A 144 26.94 -5.36 -23.04
C ALA A 144 25.98 -6.16 -23.93
N GLN A 145 26.07 -7.48 -23.87
CA GLN A 145 25.07 -8.37 -24.47
C GLN A 145 23.85 -8.58 -23.56
N LEU A 146 24.06 -8.48 -22.24
CA LEU A 146 23.01 -8.54 -21.22
C LEU A 146 23.24 -7.45 -20.19
N VAL A 147 22.15 -6.85 -19.71
CA VAL A 147 22.16 -5.94 -18.57
C VAL A 147 21.17 -6.43 -17.52
N GLU A 148 21.54 -6.30 -16.26
CA GLU A 148 20.66 -6.48 -15.13
C GLU A 148 20.06 -5.12 -14.76
N VAL A 149 18.74 -5.08 -14.68
CA VAL A 149 17.94 -3.90 -14.34
C VAL A 149 17.25 -4.18 -13.02
N ASP A 150 17.67 -3.45 -11.98
CA ASP A 150 17.07 -3.49 -10.66
C ASP A 150 16.18 -2.25 -10.49
N VAL A 151 14.92 -2.45 -10.13
CA VAL A 151 13.98 -1.39 -9.75
C VAL A 151 13.59 -1.59 -8.31
N SER A 152 13.83 -0.59 -7.48
CA SER A 152 13.48 -0.61 -6.06
C SER A 152 12.70 0.63 -5.66
N LEU A 153 11.74 0.45 -4.78
CA LEU A 153 10.95 1.49 -4.17
C LEU A 153 11.03 1.34 -2.66
N SER A 154 11.24 2.44 -1.95
CA SER A 154 11.30 2.46 -0.49
C SER A 154 10.40 3.57 0.05
N TRP A 155 9.64 3.27 1.10
CA TRP A 155 8.73 4.21 1.73
C TRP A 155 8.55 3.90 3.20
N THR A 156 8.03 4.86 3.95
CA THR A 156 7.62 4.67 5.34
C THR A 156 6.11 4.51 5.40
N MET A 157 5.62 3.42 6.00
CA MET A 157 4.19 3.17 6.17
C MET A 157 3.55 4.27 7.02
N THR A 158 2.37 4.73 6.62
CA THR A 158 1.60 5.70 7.42
C THR A 158 1.24 5.13 8.79
N LEU A 159 0.83 3.86 8.81
CA LEU A 159 0.54 3.14 10.05
C LEU A 159 1.84 2.63 10.67
N GLY A 160 2.14 3.09 11.88
CA GLY A 160 3.26 2.58 12.69
C GLY A 160 4.65 3.01 12.23
N GLY A 161 4.78 3.84 11.19
CA GLY A 161 6.04 4.48 10.80
C GLY A 161 7.14 3.51 10.35
N ARG A 162 6.78 2.30 9.96
CA ARG A 162 7.76 1.27 9.60
C ARG A 162 8.29 1.50 8.19
N ALA A 163 9.61 1.45 8.03
CA ALA A 163 10.25 1.45 6.71
C ALA A 163 9.95 0.17 5.95
N ARG A 164 9.62 0.30 4.67
CA ARG A 164 9.32 -0.78 3.73
C ARG A 164 10.04 -0.55 2.41
N SER A 165 10.28 -1.64 1.70
CA SER A 165 10.83 -1.62 0.35
C SER A 165 10.24 -2.74 -0.48
N GLU A 166 10.04 -2.46 -1.77
CA GLU A 166 9.71 -3.44 -2.80
C GLU A 166 10.76 -3.36 -3.89
N GLN A 167 11.13 -4.49 -4.47
CA GLN A 167 12.14 -4.55 -5.51
C GLN A 167 11.81 -5.65 -6.51
N THR A 168 12.17 -5.40 -7.77
CA THR A 168 12.25 -6.43 -8.80
C THR A 168 13.57 -6.29 -9.55
N SER A 169 14.05 -7.42 -10.07
CA SER A 169 15.26 -7.49 -10.88
C SER A 169 14.94 -8.27 -12.15
N SER A 170 15.51 -7.83 -13.26
CA SER A 170 15.33 -8.47 -14.56
C SER A 170 16.61 -8.41 -15.38
N ILE A 171 16.82 -9.43 -16.21
CA ILE A 171 17.94 -9.46 -17.16
C ILE A 171 17.37 -9.15 -18.54
N VAL A 172 17.91 -8.13 -19.20
CA VAL A 172 17.53 -7.71 -20.54
C VAL A 172 18.69 -7.97 -21.49
N SER A 173 18.43 -8.66 -22.59
CA SER A 173 19.43 -8.95 -23.62
C SER A 173 19.41 -7.92 -24.75
N ASN A 174 20.56 -7.77 -25.41
CA ASN A 174 20.74 -6.99 -26.64
C ASN A 174 20.22 -7.80 -27.85
N GLY A 175 18.93 -8.12 -27.83
CA GLY A 175 18.23 -8.72 -28.96
C GLY A 175 17.41 -7.67 -29.70
N THR A 176 17.25 -7.84 -31.01
CA THR A 176 16.28 -7.07 -31.79
C THR A 176 14.88 -7.40 -31.30
N LYS A 177 14.19 -6.40 -30.74
CA LYS A 177 12.76 -6.50 -30.46
C LYS A 177 12.02 -6.50 -31.79
N LYS A 178 11.26 -7.55 -32.04
CA LYS A 178 10.32 -7.60 -33.18
C LYS A 178 9.13 -6.70 -32.92
#